data_AF-A0A952LLN8-F1
#
_entry.id   AF-A0A952LLN8-F1
#
_cell.length_a   1.000
_cell.length_b   1.000
_cell.length_c   1.000
_cell.angle_alpha   90.00
_cell.angle_beta   90.00
_cell.angle_gamma   90.00
#
_symmetry.space_group_name_H-M   'P 1'
#
loop_
_entity.id
_entity.type
_entity.pdbx_description
1 polymer ?
#
loop_
_entity_poly.entity_id
_entity_poly.type
_entity_poly.pdbx_seq_one_letter_code
_entity_poly.pdbx_strand_id
1 'polypeptide(L)'
;MIRINAKICIRIVLVLLALALMGCDDVLDCIDDDQPELRPNSLPNPVLNQEYDQVIRASIRNEPYDDRFDYSFTFRGDLPSGIQTEADDRDFKIYGTATQMGDFEFTVTVMVDGNLGDYNDTSGLCTTIDSEVYQWSVQPL
;
A
#
# COMPACT_ATOMS: atom_id res chain seq x y z
N MET A 1 -52.86 -1.23 -33.57
CA MET A 1 -53.26 -1.00 -32.16
C MET A 1 -52.85 -2.21 -31.34
N ILE A 2 -51.75 -2.13 -30.60
CA ILE A 2 -51.27 -3.21 -29.74
C ILE A 2 -52.09 -3.17 -28.44
N ARG A 3 -52.86 -4.23 -28.16
CA ARG A 3 -53.62 -4.39 -26.92
C ARG A 3 -52.71 -4.97 -25.85
N ILE A 4 -52.18 -4.10 -24.99
CA ILE A 4 -51.36 -4.52 -23.84
C ILE A 4 -52.30 -5.10 -22.78
N ASN A 5 -52.10 -6.37 -22.42
CA ASN A 5 -52.93 -7.07 -21.45
C ASN A 5 -52.55 -6.61 -20.03
N ALA A 6 -53.53 -6.15 -19.24
CA ALA A 6 -53.31 -5.67 -17.88
C ALA A 6 -52.60 -6.69 -16.97
N LYS A 7 -52.77 -8.00 -17.22
CA LYS A 7 -52.06 -9.07 -16.50
C LYS A 7 -50.56 -9.14 -16.84
N ILE A 8 -50.19 -8.76 -18.07
CA ILE A 8 -48.80 -8.67 -18.53
C ILE A 8 -48.15 -7.41 -17.94
N CYS A 9 -48.87 -6.28 -17.88
CA CYS A 9 -48.39 -5.07 -17.20
C CYS A 9 -48.08 -5.33 -15.72
N ILE A 10 -48.99 -5.99 -14.98
CA ILE A 10 -48.77 -6.31 -13.56
C ILE A 10 -47.52 -7.19 -13.37
N ARG A 11 -47.31 -8.20 -14.22
CA ARG A 11 -46.14 -9.06 -14.14
C ARG A 11 -44.84 -8.31 -14.45
N ILE A 12 -44.85 -7.41 -15.44
CA ILE A 12 -43.69 -6.58 -15.79
C ILE A 12 -43.38 -5.59 -14.66
N VAL A 13 -44.39 -4.95 -14.08
CA VAL A 13 -44.22 -4.03 -12.95
C VAL A 13 -43.68 -4.76 -11.72
N LEU A 14 -44.16 -5.97 -11.43
CA LEU A 14 -43.64 -6.78 -10.31
C LEU A 14 -42.20 -7.25 -10.54
N VAL A 15 -41.81 -7.59 -11.78
CA VAL A 15 -40.43 -7.96 -12.13
C VAL A 15 -39.50 -6.74 -12.07
N LEU A 16 -39.94 -5.57 -12.54
CA LEU A 16 -39.18 -4.32 -12.46
C LEU A 16 -39.03 -3.84 -11.00
N LEU A 17 -40.06 -4.03 -10.17
CA LEU A 17 -40.01 -3.73 -8.73
C LEU A 17 -39.07 -4.70 -8.00
N ALA A 18 -39.04 -5.98 -8.38
CA ALA A 18 -38.10 -6.96 -7.84
C ALA A 18 -36.66 -6.69 -8.27
N LEU A 19 -36.42 -6.27 -9.52
CA LEU A 19 -35.09 -5.83 -9.99
C LEU A 19 -34.63 -4.53 -9.30
N ALA A 20 -35.55 -3.63 -8.95
CA ALA A 20 -35.23 -2.43 -8.17
C ALA A 20 -34.96 -2.72 -6.68
N LEU A 21 -35.40 -3.88 -6.18
CA LEU A 21 -35.10 -4.37 -4.82
C LEU A 21 -33.84 -5.24 -4.76
N MET A 22 -33.24 -5.57 -5.91
CA MET A 22 -31.84 -6.00 -5.98
C MET A 22 -30.99 -4.74 -5.79
N GLY A 23 -30.96 -4.23 -4.55
CA GLY A 23 -30.01 -3.21 -4.15
C GLY A 23 -28.60 -3.68 -4.50
N CYS A 24 -27.73 -2.74 -4.86
CA CYS A 24 -26.30 -3.03 -4.92
C CYS A 24 -25.90 -3.63 -3.57
N ASP A 25 -25.39 -4.87 -3.56
CA ASP A 25 -24.55 -5.33 -2.47
C ASP A 25 -23.46 -4.27 -2.22
N ASP A 26 -23.06 -4.10 -0.97
CA ASP A 26 -22.03 -3.18 -0.49
C ASP A 26 -20.67 -3.42 -1.18
N VAL A 27 -20.58 -3.07 -2.46
CA VAL A 27 -19.33 -2.92 -3.17
C VAL A 27 -18.93 -1.46 -3.00
N LEU A 28 -17.99 -1.23 -2.08
CA LEU A 28 -16.88 -0.26 -2.16
C LEU A 28 -16.62 0.44 -0.81
N ASP A 29 -16.15 -0.31 0.20
CA ASP A 29 -15.44 0.28 1.34
C ASP A 29 -14.00 0.71 0.97
N CYS A 30 -13.43 0.22 -0.14
CA CYS A 30 -12.05 0.54 -0.56
C CYS A 30 -11.95 1.80 -1.47
N ILE A 31 -12.86 2.79 -1.38
CA ILE A 31 -12.83 4.01 -2.23
C ILE A 31 -12.05 5.18 -1.63
N ASP A 32 -11.59 5.10 -0.38
CA ASP A 32 -10.62 6.11 0.09
C ASP A 32 -9.28 5.91 -0.62
N ASP A 33 -8.80 6.97 -1.30
CA ASP A 33 -7.51 7.04 -2.01
C ASP A 33 -6.31 7.10 -1.03
N ASP A 34 -6.55 6.73 0.22
CA ASP A 34 -5.58 6.71 1.29
C ASP A 34 -4.69 5.47 1.09
N GLN A 35 -3.66 5.66 0.27
CA GLN A 35 -2.65 4.66 -0.04
C GLN A 35 -1.47 4.83 0.91
N PRO A 36 -0.75 3.73 1.23
CA PRO A 36 0.53 3.83 1.90
C PRO A 36 1.48 4.67 1.04
N GLU A 37 2.41 5.35 1.69
CA GLU A 37 3.53 6.01 1.04
C GLU A 37 4.81 5.73 1.83
N LEU A 38 5.93 5.67 1.12
CA LEU A 38 7.27 5.51 1.68
C LEU A 38 8.07 6.81 1.55
N ARG A 39 8.62 7.28 2.67
CA ARG A 39 9.41 8.52 2.72
C ARG A 39 10.75 8.32 3.46
N PRO A 40 11.85 8.88 2.95
CA PRO A 40 11.97 9.64 1.71
C PRO A 40 11.88 8.73 0.47
N ASN A 41 11.40 9.25 -0.66
CA ASN A 41 11.33 8.51 -1.94
C ASN A 41 12.66 8.47 -2.71
N SER A 42 13.72 8.99 -2.10
CA SER A 42 15.09 8.92 -2.61
C SER A 42 16.03 8.94 -1.42
N LEU A 43 17.16 8.25 -1.57
CA LEU A 43 18.16 8.11 -0.53
C LEU A 43 19.50 8.65 -1.03
N PRO A 44 20.33 9.24 -0.17
CA PRO A 44 21.68 9.62 -0.55
C PRO A 44 22.47 8.37 -0.96
N ASN A 45 23.34 8.51 -1.97
CA ASN A 45 24.24 7.43 -2.35
C ASN A 45 25.19 7.08 -1.20
N PRO A 46 25.38 5.79 -0.86
CA PRO A 46 26.42 5.38 0.06
C PRO A 46 27.80 5.69 -0.52
N VAL A 47 28.71 6.10 0.36
CA VAL A 47 30.12 6.33 0.02
C VAL A 47 30.94 5.13 0.46
N LEU A 48 31.88 4.68 -0.37
CA LEU A 48 32.71 3.52 -0.09
C LEU A 48 33.47 3.67 1.23
N ASN A 49 33.38 2.66 2.10
CA ASN A 49 34.00 2.61 3.44
C ASN A 49 33.54 3.72 4.41
N GLN A 50 32.39 4.33 4.15
CA GLN A 50 31.75 5.27 5.07
C GLN A 50 30.52 4.64 5.71
N GLU A 51 30.28 4.98 6.97
CA GLU A 51 29.05 4.59 7.68
C GLU A 51 27.84 5.19 6.97
N TYR A 52 26.81 4.35 6.83
CA TYR A 52 25.53 4.68 6.27
C TYR A 52 24.45 4.34 7.30
N ASP A 53 23.52 5.26 7.51
CA ASP A 53 22.38 5.09 8.41
C ASP A 53 21.24 5.96 7.89
N GLN A 54 20.21 5.32 7.34
CA GLN A 54 19.02 5.98 6.83
C GLN A 54 17.78 5.19 7.21
N VAL A 55 16.64 5.87 7.22
CA VAL A 55 15.34 5.29 7.55
C VAL A 55 14.34 5.68 6.48
N ILE A 56 13.62 4.69 5.96
CA ILE A 56 12.41 4.89 5.16
C ILE A 56 11.23 4.64 6.09
N ARG A 57 10.38 5.65 6.30
CA ARG A 57 9.15 5.53 7.08
C ARG A 57 7.96 5.31 6.15
N ALA A 58 7.11 4.35 6.51
CA ALA A 58 5.79 4.19 5.94
C ALA A 58 4.76 5.05 6.68
N SER A 59 3.83 5.63 5.92
CA SER A 59 2.63 6.31 6.42
C SER A 59 1.47 6.06 5.48
N ILE A 60 0.25 6.40 5.88
CA ILE A 60 -0.91 6.40 5.00
C ILE A 60 -1.28 7.85 4.65
N ARG A 61 -1.49 8.13 3.36
CA ARG A 61 -1.88 9.48 2.92
C ARG A 61 -3.20 9.89 3.57
N ASN A 62 -3.29 11.15 4.01
CA ASN A 62 -4.45 11.77 4.67
C ASN A 62 -4.99 11.07 5.93
N GLU A 63 -4.28 10.09 6.49
CA GLU A 63 -4.70 9.38 7.70
C GLU A 63 -3.81 9.82 8.89
N PRO A 64 -4.30 10.72 9.76
CA PRO A 64 -3.52 11.20 10.91
C PRO A 64 -3.36 10.17 12.04
N TYR A 65 -4.16 9.10 12.04
CA TYR A 65 -4.10 7.99 13.00
C TYR A 65 -3.65 6.71 12.31
N ASP A 66 -2.60 6.83 11.48
CA ASP A 66 -2.04 5.73 10.70
C ASP A 66 -1.22 4.74 11.56
N ASP A 67 -1.05 5.01 12.84
CA ASP A 67 -0.36 4.16 13.82
C ASP A 67 -1.19 2.96 14.31
N ARG A 68 -2.50 2.96 14.05
CA ARG A 68 -3.40 1.84 14.38
C ARG A 68 -3.36 0.68 13.39
N PHE A 69 -2.66 0.84 12.26
CA PHE A 69 -2.57 -0.16 11.21
C PHE A 69 -1.35 -1.04 11.41
N ASP A 70 -1.44 -2.27 10.92
CA ASP A 70 -0.33 -3.22 10.93
C ASP A 70 0.51 -3.04 9.66
N TYR A 71 1.82 -2.78 9.82
CA TYR A 71 2.75 -2.58 8.71
C TYR A 71 3.67 -3.79 8.56
N SER A 72 3.87 -4.22 7.32
CA SER A 72 4.85 -5.25 7.00
C SER A 72 5.65 -4.87 5.77
N PHE A 73 6.97 -5.06 5.85
CA PHE A 73 7.89 -4.71 4.79
C PHE A 73 8.41 -5.96 4.08
N THR A 74 8.57 -5.86 2.76
CA THR A 74 9.33 -6.82 1.97
C THR A 74 10.40 -6.09 1.16
N PHE A 75 11.56 -6.73 1.06
CA PHE A 75 12.73 -6.20 0.37
C PHE A 75 13.09 -7.10 -0.82
N ARG A 76 13.44 -6.49 -1.97
CA ARG A 76 13.93 -7.18 -3.16
C ARG A 76 15.08 -6.41 -3.81
N GLY A 77 16.04 -7.13 -4.38
CA GLY A 77 17.22 -6.55 -5.03
C GLY A 77 18.49 -6.82 -4.25
N ASP A 78 19.57 -6.13 -4.65
CA ASP A 78 20.90 -6.31 -4.08
C ASP A 78 21.35 -5.05 -3.34
N LEU A 79 22.10 -5.25 -2.25
CA LEU A 79 22.76 -4.17 -1.51
C LEU A 79 24.28 -4.31 -1.64
N PRO A 80 25.03 -3.21 -1.51
CA PRO A 80 26.46 -3.27 -1.37
C PRO A 80 26.86 -4.16 -0.19
N SER A 81 27.91 -4.96 -0.35
CA SER A 81 28.46 -5.75 0.75
C SER A 81 28.71 -4.89 2.00
N GLY A 82 28.19 -5.32 3.16
CA GLY A 82 28.33 -4.62 4.44
C GLY A 82 27.18 -3.66 4.79
N ILE A 83 26.20 -3.46 3.91
CA ILE A 83 24.92 -2.82 4.23
C ILE A 83 23.90 -3.88 4.65
N GLN A 84 23.05 -3.53 5.61
CA GLN A 84 21.99 -4.36 6.18
C GLN A 84 20.68 -3.58 6.27
N THR A 85 19.58 -4.30 6.45
CA THR A 85 18.24 -3.72 6.59
C THR A 85 17.50 -4.34 7.76
N GLU A 86 16.70 -3.55 8.45
CA GLU A 86 15.83 -3.98 9.52
C GLU A 86 14.48 -3.27 9.42
N ALA A 87 13.39 -4.03 9.53
CA ALA A 87 12.05 -3.47 9.61
C ALA A 87 11.58 -3.48 11.08
N ASP A 88 11.08 -2.36 11.55
CA ASP A 88 10.64 -2.12 12.92
C ASP A 88 9.40 -1.23 12.90
N ASP A 89 8.23 -1.81 13.17
CA ASP A 89 6.93 -1.13 13.07
C ASP A 89 6.75 -0.46 11.69
N ARG A 90 6.78 0.88 11.63
CA ARG A 90 6.65 1.69 10.41
C ARG A 90 7.98 2.11 9.79
N ASP A 91 9.10 1.69 10.36
CA ASP A 91 10.44 2.03 9.89
C ASP A 91 11.12 0.87 9.18
N PHE A 92 11.65 1.17 8.00
CA PHE A 92 12.60 0.35 7.29
C PHE A 92 13.98 1.01 7.37
N LYS A 93 14.80 0.53 8.30
CA LYS A 93 16.16 1.03 8.56
C LYS A 93 17.13 0.39 7.60
N ILE A 94 18.04 1.19 7.03
CA ILE A 94 19.12 0.73 6.16
C ILE A 94 20.43 1.29 6.70
N TYR A 95 21.30 0.41 7.15
CA TYR A 95 22.49 0.81 7.90
C TYR A 95 23.70 -0.08 7.61
N GLY A 96 24.89 0.39 7.97
CA GLY A 96 26.14 -0.37 7.88
C GLY A 96 27.25 0.39 7.18
N THR A 97 28.13 -0.32 6.48
CA THR A 97 29.24 0.29 5.74
C THR A 97 29.40 -0.41 4.40
N ALA A 98 29.24 0.34 3.31
CA ALA A 98 29.39 -0.21 1.97
C ALA A 98 30.88 -0.51 1.68
N THR A 99 31.20 -1.76 1.39
CA THR A 99 32.57 -2.23 1.09
C THR A 99 32.76 -2.63 -0.38
N GLN A 100 31.72 -2.44 -1.18
CA GLN A 100 31.68 -2.78 -2.60
C GLN A 100 31.20 -1.58 -3.41
N MET A 101 31.99 -1.17 -4.40
CA MET A 101 31.57 -0.18 -5.39
C MET A 101 30.63 -0.80 -6.41
N GLY A 102 29.79 0.03 -7.02
CA GLY A 102 28.89 -0.39 -8.09
C GLY A 102 27.57 0.35 -8.03
N ASP A 103 26.72 0.04 -9.00
CA ASP A 103 25.36 0.51 -9.05
C ASP A 103 24.44 -0.59 -8.51
N PHE A 104 23.51 -0.21 -7.64
CA PHE A 104 22.60 -1.12 -6.95
C PHE A 104 21.18 -0.60 -7.11
N GLU A 105 20.26 -1.51 -7.38
CA GLU A 105 18.84 -1.23 -7.44
C GLU A 105 18.10 -2.18 -6.50
N PHE A 106 17.25 -1.62 -5.66
CA PHE A 106 16.42 -2.40 -4.75
C PHE A 106 15.03 -1.77 -4.63
N THR A 107 14.08 -2.60 -4.22
CA THR A 107 12.69 -2.22 -4.00
C THR A 107 12.33 -2.49 -2.55
N VAL A 108 11.73 -1.49 -1.92
CA VAL A 108 11.08 -1.64 -0.61
C VAL A 108 9.58 -1.60 -0.86
N THR A 109 8.89 -2.64 -0.44
CA THR A 109 7.44 -2.77 -0.53
C THR A 109 6.88 -2.77 0.87
N VAL A 110 5.86 -1.94 1.11
CA VAL A 110 5.10 -1.95 2.36
C VAL A 110 3.69 -2.46 2.10
N MET A 111 3.22 -3.35 2.96
CA MET A 111 1.83 -3.77 3.04
C MET A 111 1.27 -3.25 4.34
N VAL A 112 0.08 -2.65 4.27
CA VAL A 112 -0.64 -2.11 5.41
C VAL A 112 -1.96 -2.85 5.54
N ASP A 113 -2.23 -3.39 6.72
CA ASP A 113 -3.45 -4.11 7.04
C ASP A 113 -4.20 -3.37 8.17
N GLY A 114 -5.49 -3.12 7.96
CA GLY A 114 -6.37 -2.50 8.95
C GLY A 114 -6.84 -3.45 10.04
N ASN A 115 -6.50 -4.74 9.97
CA ASN A 115 -6.89 -5.77 10.92
C ASN A 115 -8.37 -5.64 11.28
N LEU A 116 -9.24 -6.08 10.36
CA LEU A 116 -10.70 -5.95 10.35
C LEU A 116 -11.42 -6.74 11.48
N GLY A 117 -10.83 -6.85 12.67
CA GLY A 117 -11.38 -7.53 13.83
C GLY A 117 -12.59 -6.85 14.46
N ASP A 118 -12.92 -5.62 14.04
CA ASP A 118 -14.13 -4.91 14.44
C ASP A 118 -14.96 -4.56 13.21
N TYR A 119 -16.11 -5.25 13.06
CA TYR A 119 -17.12 -5.05 12.00
C TYR A 119 -17.77 -3.63 12.00
N ASN A 120 -17.24 -2.70 12.80
CA ASN A 120 -17.79 -1.37 13.04
C ASN A 120 -16.74 -0.27 12.88
N ASP A 121 -15.52 -0.60 12.42
CA ASP A 121 -14.50 0.41 12.12
C ASP A 121 -14.76 1.00 10.72
N THR A 122 -15.29 2.22 10.70
CA THR A 122 -15.60 3.01 9.50
C THR A 122 -14.38 3.48 8.72
N SER A 123 -13.19 2.96 9.04
CA SER A 123 -11.92 3.40 8.46
C SER A 123 -11.61 2.72 7.12
N GLY A 124 -12.33 1.66 6.74
CA GLY A 124 -12.43 1.19 5.36
C GLY A 124 -11.14 0.70 4.69
N LEU A 125 -9.98 0.72 5.36
CA LEU A 125 -8.72 0.34 4.72
C LEU A 125 -8.64 -1.17 4.53
N CYS A 126 -8.93 -1.56 3.30
CA CYS A 126 -8.59 -2.85 2.73
C CYS A 126 -7.07 -3.03 2.75
N THR A 127 -6.58 -4.26 2.92
CA THR A 127 -5.14 -4.55 2.84
C THR A 127 -4.57 -3.94 1.57
N THR A 128 -3.65 -2.99 1.73
CA THR A 128 -3.13 -2.15 0.65
C THR A 128 -1.61 -2.24 0.63
N ILE A 129 -1.03 -2.05 -0.55
CA ILE A 129 0.40 -2.27 -0.80
C ILE A 129 0.92 -1.09 -1.60
N ASP A 130 2.08 -0.57 -1.21
CA ASP A 130 2.85 0.38 -2.00
C ASP A 130 4.32 -0.08 -2.12
N SER A 131 5.03 0.44 -3.12
CA SER A 131 6.42 0.07 -3.38
C SER A 131 7.22 1.22 -3.95
N GLU A 132 8.42 1.41 -3.41
CA GLU A 132 9.38 2.39 -3.93
C GLU A 132 10.67 1.72 -4.37
N VAL A 133 11.20 2.19 -5.50
CA VAL A 133 12.45 1.72 -6.10
C VAL A 133 13.55 2.71 -5.81
N TYR A 134 14.67 2.22 -5.28
CA TYR A 134 15.84 3.01 -4.95
C TYR A 134 17.02 2.60 -5.82
N GLN A 135 17.72 3.60 -6.32
CA GLN A 135 18.93 3.42 -7.13
C GLN A 135 20.10 4.09 -6.42
N TRP A 136 21.17 3.32 -6.22
CA TRP A 136 22.39 3.77 -5.60
C TRP A 136 23.58 3.61 -6.52
N SER A 137 24.51 4.55 -6.44
CA SER A 137 25.85 4.43 -7.01
C SER A 137 26.88 4.60 -5.92
N VAL A 138 27.55 3.52 -5.54
CA VAL A 138 28.59 3.54 -4.50
C VAL A 138 29.94 3.85 -5.12
N GLN A 139 30.51 4.98 -4.69
CA GLN A 139 31.75 5.54 -5.21
C GLN A 139 32.70 5.90 -4.06
N PRO A 140 34.02 5.97 -4.30
CA PRO A 140 34.95 6.56 -3.35
C PRO A 140 34.68 8.07 -3.21
N LEU A 141 35.18 8.65 -2.10
CA LEU A 141 35.20 10.11 -1.87
C LEU A 141 35.97 10.87 -2.97
#